data_AF-A0AAE3CK18-F1
#
_entry.id   AF-A0AAE3CK18-F1
#
_cell.length_a   1.000
_cell.length_b   1.000
_cell.length_c   1.000
_cell.angle_alpha   90.00
_cell.angle_beta   90.00
_cell.angle_gamma   90.00
#
_symmetry.space_group_name_H-M   'P 1'
#
loop_
_entity.id
_entity.type
_entity.pdbx_description
1 polymer ?
#
loop_
_entity_poly.entity_id
_entity_poly.type
_entity_poly.pdbx_seq_one_letter_code
_entity_poly.pdbx_strand_id
1 'polypeptide(L)'
;MRIEDKDANLSTFCNVSGLCADDQAILARIAPLVFPSLPALTNRFYEELANDQQTSLFIEGKIDALKKTHMAWMQDLFSGDYGEAFLIRQEKIGHVHVAVKIPPVFVAASMSFLRGALPAIIAELVADKNEAAHATSAILRLLDLCQYLIDRSYTQTMMDNLGISPALLNRLMTTK
;
A
#
# COMPACT_ATOMS: atom_id res chain seq x y z
N MET A 1 -1.07 -5.93 16.72
CA MET A 1 0.25 -5.31 16.56
C MET A 1 0.28 -4.08 17.43
N ARG A 2 1.10 -4.05 18.48
CA ARG A 2 1.44 -2.77 19.12
C ARG A 2 2.73 -2.36 18.45
N ILE A 3 2.66 -1.50 17.43
CA ILE A 3 3.88 -0.89 16.91
C ILE A 3 4.25 0.14 17.96
N GLU A 4 5.09 -0.25 18.91
CA GLU A 4 5.80 0.72 19.76
C GLU A 4 6.89 1.34 18.91
N ASP A 5 6.47 2.15 17.94
CA ASP A 5 7.38 2.94 17.12
C ASP A 5 7.75 4.22 17.88
N LYS A 6 8.97 4.71 17.63
CA LYS A 6 9.38 6.04 18.10
C LYS A 6 8.64 7.15 17.33
N ASP A 7 8.03 6.81 16.20
CA ASP A 7 7.18 7.68 15.40
C ASP A 7 5.74 7.76 15.96
N ALA A 8 5.43 8.90 16.57
CA ALA A 8 4.12 9.18 17.15
C ALA A 8 2.99 9.24 16.10
N ASN A 9 3.28 9.65 14.86
CA ASN A 9 2.27 9.71 13.80
C ASN A 9 1.94 8.31 13.29
N LEU A 10 2.95 7.47 13.09
CA LEU A 10 2.75 6.07 12.73
C LEU A 10 1.98 5.33 13.84
N SER A 11 2.36 5.53 15.09
CA SER A 11 1.63 4.98 16.25
C SER A 11 0.17 5.43 16.26
N THR A 12 -0.09 6.71 16.00
CA THR A 12 -1.46 7.25 15.91
C THR A 12 -2.24 6.59 14.77
N PHE A 13 -1.65 6.47 13.59
CA PHE A 13 -2.28 5.83 12.43
C PHE A 13 -2.66 4.38 12.74
N CYS A 14 -1.74 3.58 13.26
CA CYS A 14 -2.00 2.16 13.57
C CYS A 14 -3.07 2.01 14.65
N ASN A 15 -3.04 2.85 15.69
CA ASN A 15 -4.03 2.82 16.76
C ASN A 15 -5.44 3.21 16.27
N VAL A 16 -5.56 4.25 15.45
CA VAL A 16 -6.86 4.75 14.96
C VAL A 16 -7.42 3.87 13.85
N SER A 17 -6.59 3.37 12.93
CA SER A 17 -7.03 2.44 11.89
C SER A 17 -7.53 1.11 12.45
N GLY A 18 -7.02 0.70 13.61
CA GLY A 18 -7.40 -0.55 14.27
C GLY A 18 -6.67 -1.78 13.72
N LEU A 19 -5.61 -1.61 12.91
CA LEU A 19 -4.82 -2.72 12.37
C LEU A 19 -4.19 -3.53 13.52
N CYS A 20 -4.64 -4.77 13.69
CA CYS A 20 -4.31 -5.56 14.89
C CYS A 20 -3.64 -6.92 14.58
N ALA A 21 -3.50 -7.76 15.62
CA ALA A 21 -2.95 -9.12 15.45
C ALA A 21 -3.94 -10.05 14.75
N ASP A 22 -5.24 -9.87 14.99
CA ASP A 22 -6.28 -10.66 14.32
C ASP A 22 -6.33 -10.35 12.82
N ASP A 23 -6.08 -9.09 12.43
CA ASP A 23 -5.94 -8.66 11.03
C ASP A 23 -4.75 -9.35 10.34
N GLN A 24 -3.61 -9.51 11.03
CA GLN A 24 -2.48 -10.29 10.53
C GLN A 24 -2.84 -11.77 10.36
N ALA A 25 -3.48 -12.35 11.37
CA ALA A 25 -3.83 -13.76 11.37
C ALA A 25 -4.85 -14.10 10.28
N ILE A 26 -5.84 -13.24 10.02
CA ILE A 26 -6.80 -13.46 8.93
C ILE A 26 -6.12 -13.37 7.57
N LEU A 27 -5.26 -12.37 7.34
CA LEU A 27 -4.58 -12.20 6.05
C LEU A 27 -3.65 -13.37 5.73
N ALA A 28 -2.88 -13.85 6.71
CA ALA A 28 -2.07 -15.08 6.57
C ALA A 28 -2.91 -16.31 6.24
N ARG A 29 -4.05 -16.46 6.92
CA ARG A 29 -4.95 -17.61 6.76
C ARG A 29 -5.59 -17.68 5.37
N ILE A 30 -6.02 -16.54 4.82
CA ILE A 30 -6.65 -16.51 3.49
C ILE A 30 -5.63 -16.48 2.34
N ALA A 31 -4.34 -16.32 2.62
CA ALA A 31 -3.29 -16.24 1.61
C ALA A 31 -3.33 -17.38 0.57
N PRO A 32 -3.46 -18.66 0.95
CA PRO A 32 -3.50 -19.76 -0.01
C PRO A 32 -4.71 -19.68 -0.97
N LEU A 33 -5.81 -19.06 -0.53
CA LEU A 33 -7.01 -18.87 -1.36
C LEU A 33 -6.80 -17.75 -2.37
N VAL A 34 -6.19 -16.64 -1.95
CA VAL A 34 -6.03 -15.43 -2.79
C VAL A 34 -4.88 -15.54 -3.78
N PHE A 35 -3.79 -16.23 -3.42
CA PHE A 35 -2.56 -16.31 -4.25
C PHE A 35 -2.79 -16.74 -5.71
N PRO A 36 -3.63 -17.74 -6.02
CA PRO A 36 -3.96 -18.11 -7.40
C PRO A 36 -4.55 -16.97 -8.24
N SER A 37 -5.22 -16.00 -7.62
CA SER A 37 -5.86 -14.85 -8.30
C SER A 37 -4.91 -13.65 -8.51
N LEU A 38 -3.79 -13.58 -7.78
CA LEU A 38 -2.85 -12.47 -7.89
C LEU A 38 -2.22 -12.32 -9.29
N PRO A 39 -1.85 -13.39 -10.03
CA PRO A 39 -1.43 -13.30 -11.44
C PRO A 39 -2.40 -12.54 -12.34
N ALA A 40 -3.68 -12.89 -12.29
CA ALA A 40 -4.71 -12.24 -13.08
C ALA A 40 -4.90 -10.77 -12.66
N LEU A 41 -4.95 -10.51 -11.35
CA LEU A 41 -5.05 -9.15 -10.82
C LEU A 41 -3.88 -8.26 -11.23
N THR A 42 -2.66 -8.79 -11.19
CA THR A 42 -1.44 -8.09 -11.59
C THR A 42 -1.47 -7.75 -13.06
N ASN A 43 -1.87 -8.70 -13.91
CA ASN A 43 -2.02 -8.45 -15.34
C ASN A 43 -3.02 -7.34 -15.61
N ARG A 44 -4.22 -7.43 -15.01
CA ARG A 44 -5.25 -6.39 -15.13
C ARG A 44 -4.74 -5.02 -14.69
N PHE A 45 -4.01 -4.95 -13.57
CA PHE A 45 -3.43 -3.69 -13.09
C PHE A 45 -2.51 -3.03 -14.13
N TYR A 46 -1.57 -3.79 -14.71
CA TYR A 46 -0.66 -3.23 -15.72
C TYR A 46 -1.34 -2.98 -17.07
N GLU A 47 -2.43 -3.67 -17.38
CA GLU A 47 -3.29 -3.33 -18.53
C GLU A 47 -3.94 -1.95 -18.33
N GLU A 48 -4.49 -1.67 -17.15
CA GLU A 48 -5.03 -0.34 -16.83
C GLU A 48 -3.94 0.76 -16.95
N LEU A 49 -2.75 0.52 -16.40
CA LEU A 49 -1.64 1.47 -16.52
C LEU A 49 -1.13 1.62 -17.97
N ALA A 50 -1.22 0.58 -18.79
CA ALA A 50 -0.81 0.67 -20.20
C ALA A 50 -1.84 1.42 -21.04
N ASN A 51 -3.12 1.35 -20.67
CA ASN A 51 -4.22 2.01 -21.37
C ASN A 51 -4.35 3.50 -21.02
N ASP A 52 -3.84 3.93 -19.88
CA ASP A 52 -3.82 5.34 -19.50
C ASP A 52 -2.60 6.08 -20.10
N GLN A 53 -2.87 7.25 -20.67
CA GLN A 53 -1.86 8.03 -21.41
C GLN A 53 -0.72 8.51 -20.51
N GLN A 54 -0.99 8.82 -19.24
CA GLN A 54 0.02 9.40 -18.36
C GLN A 54 0.91 8.31 -17.73
N THR A 55 0.31 7.20 -17.33
CA THR A 55 0.99 6.10 -16.62
C THR A 55 1.75 5.17 -17.56
N SER A 56 1.28 4.97 -18.80
CA SER A 56 1.94 4.12 -19.81
C SER A 56 3.40 4.51 -20.06
N LEU A 57 3.70 5.81 -20.07
CA LEU A 57 5.04 6.37 -20.26
C LEU A 57 6.05 5.93 -19.18
N PHE A 58 5.58 5.54 -17.99
CA PHE A 58 6.44 5.15 -16.87
C PHE A 58 6.70 3.65 -16.79
N ILE A 59 5.92 2.85 -17.53
CA ILE A 59 6.02 1.38 -17.51
C ILE A 59 6.56 0.82 -18.83
N GLU A 60 6.66 1.64 -19.89
CA GLU A 60 7.14 1.24 -21.21
C GLU A 60 8.50 0.52 -21.13
N GLY A 61 8.59 -0.63 -21.79
CA GLY A 61 9.80 -1.47 -21.82
C GLY A 61 10.17 -2.16 -20.49
N LYS A 62 9.35 -2.03 -19.44
CA LYS A 62 9.67 -2.55 -18.09
C LYS A 62 8.54 -3.37 -17.47
N ILE A 63 7.41 -3.55 -18.17
CA ILE A 63 6.19 -4.18 -17.64
C ILE A 63 6.48 -5.53 -16.97
N ASP A 64 7.21 -6.43 -17.62
CA ASP A 64 7.46 -7.78 -17.06
C ASP A 64 8.26 -7.75 -15.77
N ALA A 65 9.29 -6.90 -15.70
CA ALA A 65 10.08 -6.72 -14.49
C ALA A 65 9.24 -6.10 -13.37
N LEU A 66 8.42 -5.09 -13.69
CA LEU A 66 7.54 -4.43 -12.74
C LEU A 66 6.46 -5.38 -12.21
N LYS A 67 5.84 -6.19 -13.08
CA LYS A 67 4.89 -7.25 -12.72
C LYS A 67 5.49 -8.21 -11.70
N LYS A 68 6.74 -8.65 -11.88
CA LYS A 68 7.42 -9.55 -10.95
C LYS A 68 7.59 -8.91 -9.57
N THR A 69 8.05 -7.66 -9.50
CA THR A 69 8.23 -6.96 -8.22
C THR A 69 6.91 -6.64 -7.54
N HIS A 70 5.89 -6.24 -8.31
CA HIS A 70 4.58 -5.93 -7.78
C HIS A 70 3.85 -7.19 -7.29
N MET A 71 4.01 -8.31 -7.99
CA MET A 71 3.52 -9.62 -7.54
C MET A 71 4.06 -10.00 -6.17
N ALA A 72 5.38 -9.90 -6.00
CA ALA A 72 6.02 -10.22 -4.73
C ALA A 72 5.50 -9.31 -3.60
N TRP A 73 5.35 -8.02 -3.88
CA TRP A 73 4.76 -7.09 -2.91
C TRP A 73 3.29 -7.42 -2.59
N MET A 74 2.47 -7.79 -3.59
CA MET A 74 1.09 -8.22 -3.35
C MET A 74 1.00 -9.51 -2.52
N GLN A 75 1.95 -10.43 -2.68
CA GLN A 75 2.05 -11.62 -1.83
C GLN A 75 2.42 -11.24 -0.39
N ASP A 76 3.35 -10.30 -0.21
CA ASP A 76 3.74 -9.80 1.11
C ASP A 76 2.56 -9.18 1.88
N LEU A 77 1.55 -8.64 1.19
CA LEU A 77 0.32 -8.14 1.84
C LEU A 77 -0.43 -9.24 2.61
N PHE A 78 -0.25 -10.51 2.26
CA PHE A 78 -0.88 -11.65 2.94
C PHE A 78 0.11 -12.47 3.78
N SER A 79 1.30 -11.93 4.06
CA SER A 79 2.31 -12.62 4.87
C SER A 79 1.90 -12.81 6.34
N GLY A 80 1.09 -11.89 6.88
CA GLY A 80 0.71 -11.87 8.29
C GLY A 80 1.79 -11.39 9.26
N ASP A 81 2.91 -10.88 8.76
CA ASP A 81 3.94 -10.22 9.58
C ASP A 81 4.19 -8.82 9.03
N TYR A 82 3.65 -7.82 9.74
CA TYR A 82 3.78 -6.40 9.40
C TYR A 82 4.65 -5.63 10.39
N GLY A 83 5.66 -6.31 10.97
CA GLY A 83 6.64 -5.71 11.86
C GLY A 83 7.61 -4.73 11.16
N GLU A 84 8.66 -4.34 11.87
CA GLU A 84 9.63 -3.31 11.44
C GLU A 84 10.18 -3.54 10.02
N ALA A 85 10.53 -4.78 9.67
CA ALA A 85 11.06 -5.10 8.35
C ALA A 85 10.05 -4.84 7.22
N PHE A 86 8.75 -5.04 7.46
CA PHE A 86 7.70 -4.72 6.51
C PHE A 86 7.56 -3.20 6.35
N LEU A 87 7.56 -2.45 7.47
CA LEU A 87 7.44 -1.00 7.48
C LEU A 87 8.59 -0.33 6.70
N ILE A 88 9.84 -0.72 7.00
CA ILE A 88 11.04 -0.23 6.30
C ILE A 88 10.94 -0.49 4.79
N ARG A 89 10.36 -1.63 4.39
CA ARG A 89 10.16 -1.96 2.98
C ARG A 89 9.18 -1.00 2.31
N GLN A 90 8.08 -0.63 2.95
CA GLN A 90 7.11 0.32 2.38
C GLN A 90 7.72 1.71 2.23
N GLU A 91 8.51 2.17 3.21
CA GLU A 91 9.24 3.42 3.12
C GLU A 91 10.27 3.39 1.98
N LYS A 92 11.01 2.28 1.83
CA LYS A 92 11.93 2.10 0.71
C LYS A 92 11.20 2.13 -0.64
N ILE A 93 10.01 1.54 -0.73
CA ILE A 93 9.16 1.62 -1.93
C ILE A 93 8.85 3.08 -2.25
N GLY A 94 8.46 3.89 -1.26
CA GLY A 94 8.23 5.33 -1.46
C GLY A 94 9.46 6.06 -1.98
N HIS A 95 10.63 5.85 -1.37
CA HIS A 95 11.88 6.42 -1.85
C HIS A 95 12.21 6.02 -3.30
N VAL A 96 11.98 4.77 -3.68
CA VAL A 96 12.19 4.30 -5.06
C VAL A 96 11.26 5.02 -6.03
N HIS A 97 9.97 5.15 -5.71
CA HIS A 97 8.99 5.83 -6.55
C HIS A 97 9.35 7.30 -6.76
N VAL A 98 9.76 7.99 -5.70
CA VAL A 98 10.27 9.36 -5.79
C VAL A 98 11.53 9.43 -6.65
N ALA A 99 12.52 8.56 -6.42
CA ALA A 99 13.80 8.57 -7.12
C ALA A 99 13.64 8.37 -8.63
N VAL A 100 12.68 7.54 -9.04
CA VAL A 100 12.33 7.33 -10.46
C VAL A 100 11.24 8.29 -10.96
N LYS A 101 10.93 9.34 -10.19
CA LYS A 101 10.04 10.46 -10.53
C LYS A 101 8.61 10.05 -10.87
N ILE A 102 8.09 9.01 -10.22
CA ILE A 102 6.67 8.64 -10.35
C ILE A 102 5.81 9.72 -9.69
N PRO A 103 4.83 10.32 -10.38
CA PRO A 103 3.89 11.26 -9.76
C PRO A 103 3.09 10.61 -8.62
N PRO A 104 2.86 11.30 -7.48
CA PRO A 104 2.15 10.72 -6.32
C PRO A 104 0.72 10.26 -6.66
N VAL A 105 0.07 10.90 -7.64
CA VAL A 105 -1.26 10.49 -8.11
C VAL A 105 -1.28 9.06 -8.67
N PHE A 106 -0.16 8.54 -9.19
CA PHE A 106 -0.09 7.17 -9.69
C PHE A 106 -0.06 6.16 -8.55
N VAL A 107 0.61 6.47 -7.44
CA VAL A 107 0.55 5.66 -6.23
C VAL A 107 -0.87 5.65 -5.69
N ALA A 108 -1.52 6.81 -5.58
CA ALA A 108 -2.91 6.91 -5.14
C ALA A 108 -3.87 6.11 -6.03
N ALA A 109 -3.72 6.21 -7.37
CA ALA A 109 -4.50 5.43 -8.33
C ALA A 109 -4.25 3.92 -8.19
N SER A 110 -3.00 3.51 -7.98
CA SER A 110 -2.63 2.11 -7.78
C SER A 110 -3.27 1.52 -6.53
N MET A 111 -3.22 2.27 -5.43
CA MET A 111 -3.84 1.85 -4.18
C MET A 111 -5.36 1.84 -4.29
N SER A 112 -5.97 2.80 -5.00
CA SER A 112 -7.40 2.81 -5.30
C SER A 112 -7.84 1.57 -6.09
N PHE A 113 -7.10 1.20 -7.15
CA PHE A 113 -7.36 0.00 -7.93
C PHE A 113 -7.37 -1.26 -7.04
N LEU A 114 -6.38 -1.41 -6.17
CA LEU A 114 -6.27 -2.56 -5.27
C LEU A 114 -7.39 -2.60 -4.23
N ARG A 115 -7.76 -1.45 -3.66
CA ARG A 115 -8.91 -1.32 -2.74
C ARG A 115 -10.24 -1.66 -3.41
N GLY A 116 -10.38 -1.41 -4.71
CA GLY A 116 -11.56 -1.82 -5.48
C GLY A 116 -11.56 -3.31 -5.85
N ALA A 117 -10.39 -3.92 -6.04
CA ALA A 117 -10.25 -5.26 -6.56
C ALA A 117 -10.25 -6.36 -5.50
N LEU A 118 -9.45 -6.18 -4.44
CA LEU A 118 -9.20 -7.22 -3.44
C LEU A 118 -10.44 -7.61 -2.63
N PRO A 119 -11.36 -6.69 -2.24
CA PRO A 119 -12.60 -7.07 -1.56
C PRO A 119 -13.46 -8.04 -2.37
N ALA A 120 -13.56 -7.84 -3.69
CA ALA A 120 -14.34 -8.72 -4.56
C ALA A 120 -13.70 -10.13 -4.64
N ILE A 121 -12.38 -10.20 -4.78
CA ILE A 121 -11.63 -11.47 -4.79
C ILE A 121 -11.82 -12.20 -3.46
N ILE A 122 -11.73 -11.51 -2.33
CA ILE A 122 -11.93 -12.09 -1.01
C ILE A 122 -13.37 -12.62 -0.86
N ALA A 123 -14.36 -11.81 -1.25
CA ALA A 123 -15.77 -12.20 -1.16
C ALA A 123 -16.14 -13.42 -2.02
N GLU A 124 -15.45 -13.62 -3.16
CA GLU A 124 -15.63 -14.77 -4.03
C GLU A 124 -14.97 -16.04 -3.45
N LEU A 125 -13.78 -15.92 -2.88
CA LEU A 125 -12.94 -17.07 -2.51
C LEU A 125 -13.12 -17.54 -1.06
N VAL A 126 -13.55 -16.65 -0.16
CA VAL A 126 -13.71 -16.97 1.26
C VAL A 126 -15.17 -17.30 1.53
N ALA A 127 -15.45 -18.58 1.81
CA ALA A 127 -16.81 -19.10 1.93
C ALA A 127 -17.57 -18.55 3.16
N ASP A 128 -16.87 -18.39 4.29
CA ASP A 128 -17.47 -17.79 5.49
C ASP A 128 -17.57 -16.26 5.31
N LYS A 129 -18.79 -15.73 5.36
CA LYS A 129 -19.06 -14.31 5.12
C LYS A 129 -18.46 -13.39 6.18
N ASN A 130 -18.39 -13.84 7.44
CA ASN A 130 -17.79 -13.06 8.52
C ASN A 130 -16.27 -13.04 8.36
N GLU A 131 -15.67 -14.17 7.99
CA GLU A 131 -14.26 -14.28 7.65
C GLU A 131 -13.89 -13.38 6.47
N ALA A 132 -14.70 -13.41 5.40
CA ALA A 132 -14.52 -12.56 4.22
C ALA A 132 -14.61 -11.06 4.57
N ALA A 133 -15.57 -10.66 5.41
CA ALA A 133 -15.74 -9.28 5.86
C ALA A 133 -14.56 -8.82 6.74
N HIS A 134 -14.06 -9.70 7.62
CA HIS A 134 -12.88 -9.41 8.44
C HIS A 134 -11.63 -9.27 7.57
N ALA A 135 -11.39 -10.21 6.66
CA ALA A 135 -10.28 -10.16 5.72
C ALA A 135 -10.31 -8.90 4.85
N THR A 136 -11.49 -8.52 4.36
CA THR A 136 -11.70 -7.29 3.60
C THR A 136 -11.32 -6.06 4.43
N SER A 137 -11.77 -5.97 5.68
CA SER A 137 -11.43 -4.86 6.56
C SER A 137 -9.92 -4.80 6.82
N ALA A 138 -9.29 -5.96 7.05
CA ALA A 138 -7.87 -6.08 7.32
C ALA A 138 -7.01 -5.62 6.12
N ILE A 139 -7.33 -6.09 4.90
CA ILE A 139 -6.55 -5.73 3.71
C ILE A 139 -6.68 -4.23 3.38
N LEU A 140 -7.86 -3.64 3.57
CA LEU A 140 -8.07 -2.21 3.33
C LEU A 140 -7.24 -1.35 4.29
N ARG A 141 -7.26 -1.66 5.59
CA ARG A 141 -6.40 -0.99 6.59
C ARG A 141 -4.92 -1.14 6.28
N LEU A 142 -4.49 -2.33 5.84
CA LEU A 142 -3.10 -2.57 5.47
C LEU A 142 -2.69 -1.76 4.24
N LEU A 143 -3.55 -1.66 3.21
CA LEU A 143 -3.30 -0.82 2.05
C LEU A 143 -3.22 0.67 2.42
N ASP A 144 -4.06 1.12 3.35
CA ASP A 144 -3.98 2.48 3.90
C ASP A 144 -2.66 2.73 4.61
N LEU A 145 -2.17 1.77 5.41
CA LEU A 145 -0.85 1.84 6.05
C LEU A 145 0.28 1.90 5.00
N CYS A 146 0.23 1.04 3.99
CA CYS A 146 1.23 1.01 2.93
C CYS A 146 1.28 2.34 2.18
N GLN A 147 0.11 2.87 1.81
CA GLN A 147 0.00 4.16 1.15
C GLN A 147 0.53 5.30 2.05
N TYR A 148 0.14 5.32 3.32
CA TYR A 148 0.61 6.31 4.29
C TYR A 148 2.15 6.35 4.36
N LEU A 149 2.80 5.18 4.46
CA LEU A 149 4.26 5.06 4.52
C LEU A 149 4.94 5.51 3.21
N ILE A 150 4.33 5.23 2.06
CA ILE A 150 4.84 5.68 0.76
C ILE A 150 4.72 7.20 0.62
N ASP A 151 3.55 7.76 0.97
CA ASP A 151 3.24 9.19 0.84
C ASP A 151 4.19 10.06 1.68
N ARG A 152 4.69 9.56 2.81
CA ARG A 152 5.73 10.23 3.62
C ARG A 152 6.98 10.57 2.81
N SER A 153 7.40 9.71 1.88
CA SER A 153 8.57 9.95 1.03
C SER A 153 8.34 11.14 0.08
N TYR A 154 7.11 11.26 -0.43
CA TYR A 154 6.72 12.40 -1.27
C TYR A 154 6.65 13.70 -0.49
N THR A 155 6.06 13.68 0.71
CA THR A 155 6.02 14.85 1.60
C THR A 155 7.42 15.30 1.97
N GLN A 156 8.30 14.38 2.37
CA GLN A 156 9.68 14.69 2.71
C GLN A 156 10.43 15.32 1.53
N THR A 157 10.30 14.73 0.34
CA THR A 157 10.95 15.24 -0.87
C THR A 157 10.43 16.62 -1.26
N MET A 158 9.11 16.86 -1.12
CA MET A 158 8.53 18.19 -1.35
C MET A 158 9.13 19.21 -0.39
N MET A 159 9.22 18.87 0.90
CA MET A 159 9.81 19.74 1.91
C MET A 159 11.29 20.05 1.61
N ASP A 160 12.08 19.04 1.25
CA ASP A 160 13.49 19.20 0.91
C ASP A 160 13.67 20.12 -0.31
N ASN A 161 12.87 19.91 -1.36
CA ASN A 161 12.92 20.72 -2.57
C ASN A 161 12.50 22.19 -2.34
N LEU A 162 11.62 22.44 -1.38
CA LEU A 162 11.12 23.77 -1.05
C LEU A 162 11.86 24.44 0.12
N GLY A 163 12.77 23.72 0.79
CA GLY A 163 13.45 24.18 2.00
C GLY A 163 12.50 24.41 3.20
N ILE A 164 11.40 23.67 3.28
CA ILE A 164 10.38 23.81 4.34
C ILE A 164 10.69 22.84 5.49
N SER A 165 10.72 23.34 6.72
CA SER A 165 10.89 22.48 7.90
C SER A 165 9.59 21.74 8.29
N PRO A 166 9.66 20.58 8.97
CA PRO A 166 8.47 19.86 9.44
C PRO A 166 7.55 20.73 10.31
N ALA A 167 8.14 21.57 11.17
CA ALA A 167 7.39 22.49 12.01
C ALA A 167 6.63 23.55 11.19
N LEU A 168 7.25 24.09 10.14
CA LEU A 168 6.60 25.05 9.25
C LEU A 168 5.47 24.39 8.45
N LEU A 169 5.71 23.20 7.88
CA LEU A 169 4.66 22.46 7.16
C LEU A 169 3.46 22.18 8.07
N ASN A 170 3.69 21.66 9.27
CA ASN A 170 2.60 21.38 10.21
C ASN A 170 1.81 22.66 10.56
N ARG A 171 2.50 23.78 10.80
CA ARG A 171 1.85 25.07 11.02
C ARG A 171 0.99 25.49 9.82
N LEU A 172 1.52 25.40 8.60
CA LEU A 172 0.77 25.75 7.39
C LEU A 172 -0.48 24.89 7.18
N MET A 173 -0.45 23.62 7.57
CA MET A 173 -1.58 22.70 7.38
C MET A 173 -2.64 22.77 8.49
N THR A 174 -2.29 23.24 9.69
CA THR A 174 -3.14 23.13 10.88
C THR A 174 -3.59 24.47 11.45
N THR A 175 -2.97 25.58 11.05
CA THR A 175 -3.37 26.93 11.51
C THR A 175 -4.41 27.51 10.55
N LYS A 176 -5.50 28.06 11.11
CA LYS A 176 -6.51 28.82 10.37
C LYS A 176 -6.05 30.24 10.05
#